data_AF-A0A517CLY5-F1
#
_entry.id   AF-A0A517CLY5-F1
#
_cell.length_a   1.000
_cell.length_b   1.000
_cell.length_c   1.000
_cell.angle_alpha   90.00
_cell.angle_beta   90.00
_cell.angle_gamma   90.00
#
_symmetry.space_group_name_H-M   'P 1'
#
loop_
_entity.id
_entity.type
_entity.pdbx_description
1 polymer ?
#
loop_
_entity_poly.entity_id
_entity_poly.type
_entity_poly.pdbx_seq_one_letter_code
_entity_poly.pdbx_strand_id
1 'polypeptide(L)'
;MANTKTQKPLTISNMKSENIVEFFVEISHWKKIADKLDQKKTWVYKYKKNLKSAAEEKNAFEALAETFTLREINLIIELFNDYIERPEDFQIRKKKQEVDLEEQAKTIEKHMKDMDLKYKNDNSDFEFPKNRKSTPEDIRKFWENEKQKDED
;
A
#
# COMPACT_ATOMS: atom_id res chain seq x y z
N MET A 1 -1.75 -55.82 -13.63
CA MET A 1 -2.65 -54.74 -13.16
C MET A 1 -1.80 -53.70 -12.45
N ALA A 2 -1.76 -52.46 -12.93
CA ALA A 2 -0.96 -51.40 -12.34
C ALA A 2 -1.66 -50.88 -11.07
N ASN A 3 -0.94 -50.80 -9.96
CA ASN A 3 -1.39 -50.12 -8.73
C ASN A 3 -1.55 -48.62 -9.03
N THR A 4 -2.73 -48.20 -9.48
CA THR A 4 -3.07 -46.77 -9.54
C THR A 4 -3.34 -46.29 -8.13
N LYS A 5 -2.29 -45.90 -7.40
CA LYS A 5 -2.42 -45.15 -6.15
C LYS A 5 -3.14 -43.85 -6.49
N THR A 6 -4.46 -43.81 -6.35
CA THR A 6 -5.24 -42.59 -6.47
C THR A 6 -4.86 -41.70 -5.30
N GLN A 7 -4.34 -40.50 -5.58
CA GLN A 7 -4.08 -39.53 -4.54
C GLN A 7 -5.41 -39.15 -3.89
N LYS A 8 -5.46 -39.13 -2.56
CA LYS A 8 -6.65 -38.67 -1.85
C LYS A 8 -6.92 -37.21 -2.26
N PRO A 9 -8.17 -36.86 -2.61
CA PRO A 9 -8.51 -35.47 -2.91
C PRO A 9 -8.29 -34.63 -1.64
N LEU A 10 -7.57 -33.53 -1.77
CA LEU A 10 -7.42 -32.58 -0.67
C LEU A 10 -8.76 -31.90 -0.41
N THR A 11 -9.14 -31.85 0.86
CA THR A 11 -10.32 -31.13 1.32
C THR A 11 -9.89 -30.13 2.38
N ILE A 12 -10.30 -28.88 2.21
CA ILE A 12 -10.20 -27.81 3.20
C ILE A 12 -11.64 -27.38 3.52
N SER A 13 -11.92 -26.96 4.76
CA SER A 13 -13.24 -26.42 5.07
C SER A 13 -13.48 -25.12 4.31
N ASN A 14 -14.68 -24.93 3.77
CA ASN A 14 -15.02 -23.73 2.98
C ASN A 14 -14.68 -22.42 3.72
N MET A 15 -15.03 -22.34 5.01
CA MET A 15 -14.73 -21.20 5.86
C MET A 15 -13.22 -20.92 5.99
N LYS A 16 -12.39 -21.97 6.06
CA LYS A 16 -10.94 -21.78 6.12
C LYS A 16 -10.38 -21.28 4.79
N SER A 17 -10.88 -21.80 3.66
CA SER A 17 -10.46 -21.31 2.34
C SER A 17 -10.88 -19.85 2.09
N GLU A 18 -12.07 -19.45 2.50
CA GLU A 18 -12.55 -18.05 2.39
C GLU A 18 -11.65 -17.11 3.18
N ASN A 19 -11.39 -17.42 4.46
CA ASN A 19 -10.52 -16.61 5.31
C ASN A 19 -9.09 -16.50 4.76
N ILE A 20 -8.56 -17.56 4.14
CA ILE A 20 -7.24 -17.54 3.51
C ILE A 20 -7.25 -16.63 2.27
N VAL A 21 -8.29 -16.68 1.45
CA VAL A 21 -8.42 -15.81 0.27
C VAL A 21 -8.51 -14.35 0.69
N GLU A 22 -9.38 -14.03 1.65
CA GLU A 22 -9.54 -12.68 2.20
C GLU A 22 -8.21 -12.17 2.77
N PHE A 23 -7.54 -13.00 3.58
CA PHE A 23 -6.22 -12.68 4.11
C PHE A 23 -5.21 -12.39 2.99
N PHE A 24 -5.15 -13.22 1.95
CA PHE A 24 -4.19 -13.07 0.87
C PHE A 24 -4.46 -11.82 0.03
N VAL A 25 -5.73 -11.52 -0.26
CA VAL A 25 -6.11 -10.38 -1.10
C VAL A 25 -5.99 -9.07 -0.33
N GLU A 26 -6.60 -8.98 0.85
CA GLU A 26 -6.83 -7.70 1.53
C GLU A 26 -5.80 -7.38 2.61
N ILE A 27 -5.47 -8.35 3.46
CA ILE A 27 -4.70 -8.11 4.68
C ILE A 27 -3.19 -8.22 4.43
N SER A 28 -2.78 -9.23 3.68
CA SER A 28 -1.39 -9.64 3.64
C SER A 28 -0.52 -8.73 2.78
N HIS A 29 0.60 -8.30 3.35
CA HIS A 29 1.56 -7.42 2.69
C HIS A 29 2.35 -8.17 1.62
N TRP A 30 2.30 -7.67 0.38
CA TRP A 30 3.00 -8.17 -0.81
C TRP A 30 4.46 -8.57 -0.59
N LYS A 31 5.22 -7.85 0.25
CA LYS A 31 6.60 -8.23 0.60
C LYS A 31 6.69 -9.54 1.38
N LYS A 32 5.86 -9.75 2.40
CA LYS A 32 5.90 -10.98 3.21
C LYS A 32 5.50 -12.21 2.41
N ILE A 33 4.51 -12.05 1.52
CA ILE A 33 4.11 -13.10 0.59
C ILE A 33 5.24 -13.41 -0.39
N ALA A 34 5.87 -12.38 -0.97
CA ALA A 34 6.98 -12.55 -1.90
C ALA A 34 8.16 -13.30 -1.25
N ASP A 35 8.51 -12.90 -0.02
CA ASP A 35 9.61 -13.51 0.74
C ASP A 35 9.32 -14.99 1.08
N LYS A 36 8.08 -15.33 1.45
CA LYS A 36 7.68 -16.72 1.77
C LYS A 36 7.52 -17.62 0.54
N LEU A 37 7.05 -17.08 -0.57
CA LEU A 37 6.88 -17.83 -1.82
C LEU A 37 8.18 -17.92 -2.64
N ASP A 38 9.24 -17.21 -2.22
CA ASP A 38 10.48 -17.02 -2.98
C ASP A 38 10.22 -16.48 -4.40
N GLN A 39 9.30 -15.51 -4.48
CA GLN A 39 8.83 -14.94 -5.74
C GLN A 39 9.08 -13.42 -5.80
N LYS A 40 9.19 -12.90 -7.02
CA LYS A 40 9.27 -11.44 -7.21
C LYS A 40 7.93 -10.81 -6.86
N LYS A 41 7.97 -9.58 -6.35
CA LYS A 41 6.78 -8.78 -5.99
C LYS A 41 5.76 -8.65 -7.14
N THR A 42 6.24 -8.62 -8.38
CA THR A 42 5.40 -8.56 -9.59
C THR A 42 4.53 -9.81 -9.76
N TRP A 43 5.04 -10.99 -9.39
CA TRP A 43 4.27 -12.24 -9.42
C TRP A 43 3.18 -12.24 -8.35
N VAL A 44 3.48 -11.77 -7.14
CA VAL A 44 2.49 -11.63 -6.06
C VAL A 44 1.32 -10.74 -6.47
N TYR A 45 1.59 -9.64 -7.18
CA TYR A 45 0.52 -8.79 -7.71
C TYR A 45 -0.37 -9.54 -8.72
N LYS A 46 0.22 -10.31 -9.62
CA LYS A 46 -0.53 -11.16 -10.56
C LYS A 46 -1.36 -12.21 -9.81
N TYR A 47 -0.78 -12.87 -8.81
CA TYR A 47 -1.51 -13.85 -7.99
C TYR A 47 -2.69 -13.22 -7.27
N LYS A 48 -2.54 -12.04 -6.65
CA LYS A 48 -3.67 -11.33 -6.03
C LYS A 48 -4.76 -11.01 -7.05
N LYS A 49 -4.38 -10.53 -8.24
CA LYS A 49 -5.35 -10.21 -9.30
C LYS A 49 -6.11 -11.46 -9.75
N ASN A 50 -5.38 -12.53 -10.05
CA ASN A 50 -5.95 -13.80 -10.52
C ASN A 50 -6.83 -14.46 -9.45
N LEU A 51 -6.41 -14.41 -8.19
CA LEU A 51 -7.17 -14.97 -7.07
C LEU A 51 -8.45 -14.17 -6.84
N LYS A 52 -8.40 -12.84 -6.95
CA LYS A 52 -9.59 -12.01 -6.82
C LYS A 52 -10.61 -12.31 -7.92
N SER A 53 -10.18 -12.40 -9.19
CA SER A 53 -11.09 -12.76 -10.28
C SER A 53 -11.62 -14.18 -10.15
N ALA A 54 -10.79 -15.15 -9.76
CA ALA A 54 -11.21 -16.53 -9.61
C ALA A 54 -12.19 -16.73 -8.44
N ALA A 55 -12.04 -15.96 -7.35
CA ALA A 55 -12.94 -15.98 -6.21
C ALA A 55 -14.30 -15.33 -6.48
N GLU A 56 -14.42 -14.46 -7.50
CA GLU A 56 -15.70 -13.91 -7.95
C GLU A 56 -16.52 -14.94 -8.76
N GLU A 57 -15.84 -15.84 -9.48
CA GLU A 57 -16.48 -16.83 -10.36
C GLU A 57 -16.67 -18.22 -9.71
N LYS A 58 -15.79 -18.60 -8.78
CA LYS A 58 -15.70 -19.97 -8.23
C LYS A 58 -15.63 -19.97 -6.72
N ASN A 59 -15.79 -21.16 -6.12
CA ASN A 59 -15.61 -21.34 -4.69
C ASN A 59 -14.15 -21.03 -4.27
N ALA A 60 -13.95 -20.47 -3.07
CA ALA A 60 -12.65 -20.01 -2.58
C ALA A 60 -11.56 -21.10 -2.63
N PHE A 61 -11.92 -22.35 -2.35
CA PHE A 61 -11.01 -23.49 -2.45
C PHE A 61 -10.57 -23.79 -3.89
N GLU A 62 -11.50 -23.72 -4.84
CA GLU A 62 -11.20 -23.93 -6.27
C GLU A 62 -10.33 -22.80 -6.81
N ALA A 63 -10.63 -21.56 -6.43
CA ALA A 63 -9.83 -20.39 -6.79
C ALA A 63 -8.38 -20.53 -6.30
N LEU A 64 -8.17 -21.01 -5.06
CA LEU A 64 -6.83 -21.30 -4.52
C LEU A 64 -6.14 -22.44 -5.28
N ALA A 65 -6.86 -23.51 -5.60
CA ALA A 65 -6.32 -24.67 -6.31
C ALA A 65 -5.92 -24.36 -7.76
N GLU A 66 -6.61 -23.43 -8.43
CA GLU A 66 -6.30 -23.00 -9.80
C GLU A 66 -5.14 -22.00 -9.84
N THR A 67 -5.01 -21.16 -8.81
CA THR A 67 -4.00 -20.10 -8.77
C THR A 67 -2.65 -20.56 -8.24
N PHE A 68 -2.63 -21.53 -7.33
CA PHE A 68 -1.42 -21.96 -6.63
C PHE A 68 -1.19 -23.46 -6.75
N THR A 69 0.09 -23.83 -6.75
CA THR A 69 0.50 -25.22 -6.57
C THR A 69 0.29 -25.67 -5.13
N LEU A 70 0.21 -26.98 -4.92
CA LEU A 70 0.09 -27.60 -3.60
C LEU A 70 1.14 -27.12 -2.59
N ARG A 71 2.38 -26.91 -3.06
CA ARG A 71 3.48 -26.39 -2.22
C ARG A 71 3.20 -24.95 -1.79
N GLU A 72 2.73 -24.12 -2.70
CA GLU A 72 2.44 -22.71 -2.45
C GLU A 72 1.23 -22.55 -1.53
N ILE A 73 0.20 -23.39 -1.68
CA ILE A 73 -0.95 -23.43 -0.76
C ILE A 73 -0.48 -23.72 0.67
N ASN A 74 0.42 -24.68 0.87
CA ASN A 74 0.97 -24.96 2.21
C ASN A 74 1.72 -23.75 2.79
N LEU A 75 2.55 -23.08 1.98
CA LEU A 75 3.25 -21.86 2.41
C LEU A 75 2.29 -20.72 2.77
N ILE A 76 1.20 -20.56 2.02
CA ILE A 76 0.16 -19.57 2.30
C ILE A 76 -0.57 -19.92 3.60
N ILE A 77 -0.85 -21.20 3.85
CA ILE A 77 -1.46 -21.65 5.11
C ILE A 77 -0.54 -21.36 6.30
N GLU A 78 0.76 -21.60 6.18
CA GLU A 78 1.74 -21.23 7.22
C GLU A 78 1.71 -19.71 7.48
N LEU A 79 1.69 -18.92 6.41
CA LEU A 79 1.65 -17.44 6.49
C LEU A 79 0.33 -16.95 7.13
N PHE A 80 -0.77 -17.65 6.87
CA PHE A 80 -2.06 -17.38 7.49
C PHE A 80 -2.08 -17.77 8.97
N ASN A 81 -1.46 -18.90 9.35
CA ASN A 81 -1.33 -19.29 10.75
C ASN A 81 -0.43 -18.30 11.51
N ASP A 82 0.68 -17.87 10.91
CA ASP A 82 1.55 -16.81 11.45
C ASP A 82 0.75 -15.52 11.70
N TYR A 83 -0.21 -15.20 10.83
CA TYR A 83 -1.11 -14.06 11.01
C TYR A 83 -2.11 -14.24 12.15
N ILE A 84 -2.67 -15.44 12.32
CA ILE A 84 -3.56 -15.75 13.45
C ILE A 84 -2.80 -15.65 14.77
N GLU A 85 -1.57 -16.14 14.82
CA GLU A 85 -0.74 -16.11 16.04
C GLU A 85 -0.23 -14.70 16.36
N ARG A 86 0.18 -13.93 15.34
CA ARG A 86 0.78 -12.60 15.49
C ARG A 86 0.18 -11.60 14.50
N PRO A 87 -1.06 -11.12 14.74
CA PRO A 87 -1.70 -10.16 13.85
C PRO A 87 -0.96 -8.81 13.79
N GLU A 88 -0.26 -8.43 14.87
CA GLU A 88 0.50 -7.17 14.96
C GLU A 88 1.58 -7.04 13.89
N ASP A 89 2.23 -8.15 13.50
CA ASP A 89 3.31 -8.13 12.52
C ASP A 89 2.79 -7.81 11.11
N PHE A 90 1.50 -8.05 10.85
CA PHE A 90 0.86 -7.84 9.56
C PHE A 90 0.10 -6.51 9.47
N GLN A 91 -0.10 -5.83 10.60
CA GLN A 91 -0.59 -4.46 10.58
C GLN A 91 0.44 -3.57 9.87
N ILE A 92 -0.03 -2.85 8.85
CA ILE A 92 0.78 -1.85 8.16
C ILE A 92 1.22 -0.85 9.23
N ARG A 93 2.48 -0.91 9.65
CA ARG A 93 3.09 0.15 10.45
C ARG A 93 3.00 1.40 9.58
N LYS A 94 1.97 2.23 9.82
CA LYS A 94 1.92 3.60 9.33
C LYS A 94 3.17 4.23 9.92
N LYS A 95 4.24 4.33 9.14
CA LYS A 95 5.44 5.04 9.59
C LYS A 95 4.93 6.40 10.03
N LYS A 96 5.06 6.70 11.32
CA LYS A 96 5.10 8.09 11.76
C LYS A 96 6.34 8.63 11.05
N GLN A 97 6.16 9.31 9.93
CA GLN A 97 7.20 10.19 9.44
C GLN A 97 7.29 11.26 10.53
N GLU A 98 8.19 11.06 11.49
CA GLU A 98 8.77 12.20 12.18
C GLU A 98 9.47 12.98 11.08
N VAL A 99 8.77 14.02 10.62
CA VAL A 99 9.27 14.96 9.65
C VAL A 99 10.42 15.68 10.35
N ASP A 100 11.64 15.30 10.01
CA ASP A 100 12.83 15.99 10.50
C ASP A 100 12.93 17.34 9.80
N LEU A 101 12.32 18.36 10.43
CA LEU A 101 12.23 19.73 9.92
C LEU A 101 13.63 20.31 9.64
N GLU A 102 14.65 19.83 10.36
CA GLU A 102 16.03 20.30 10.22
C GLU A 102 16.67 19.83 8.91
N GLU A 103 16.46 18.58 8.51
CA GLU A 103 16.99 18.06 7.24
C GLU A 103 16.30 18.71 6.03
N GLN A 104 15.00 19.01 6.17
CA GLN A 104 14.25 19.74 5.14
C GLN A 104 14.74 21.18 5.01
N ALA A 105 14.97 21.87 6.13
CA ALA A 105 15.50 23.24 6.12
C ALA A 105 16.89 23.31 5.46
N LYS A 106 17.78 22.36 5.78
CA LYS A 106 19.11 22.27 5.15
C LYS A 106 19.04 21.99 3.65
N THR A 107 18.09 21.15 3.23
CA THR A 107 17.88 20.83 1.81
C THR A 107 17.34 22.04 1.04
N ILE A 108 16.39 22.77 1.63
CA ILE A 108 15.87 24.02 1.06
C ILE A 108 16.99 25.06 0.97
N GLU A 109 17.77 25.26 2.03
CA GLU A 109 18.89 26.22 2.05
C GLU A 109 19.93 25.90 0.95
N LYS A 110 20.25 24.62 0.76
CA LYS A 110 21.15 24.18 -0.31
C LYS A 110 20.58 24.50 -1.69
N HIS A 111 19.31 24.18 -1.94
CA HIS A 111 18.65 24.49 -3.20
C HIS A 111 18.52 26.00 -3.45
N MET A 112 18.31 26.81 -2.40
CA MET A 112 18.24 28.28 -2.52
C MET A 112 19.61 28.87 -2.89
N LYS A 113 20.70 28.35 -2.31
CA LYS A 113 22.09 28.73 -2.66
C LYS A 113 22.45 28.34 -4.08
N ASP A 114 22.08 27.13 -4.50
CA ASP A 114 22.36 26.64 -5.86
C ASP A 114 21.61 27.45 -6.94
N MET A 115 20.46 28.03 -6.59
CA MET A 115 19.61 28.84 -7.49
C MET A 115 19.86 30.36 -7.37
N ASP A 116 20.84 30.78 -6.56
CA ASP A 116 21.16 32.19 -6.22
C ASP A 116 19.92 33.03 -5.82
N LEU A 117 18.97 32.38 -5.16
CA LEU A 117 17.72 32.99 -4.71
C LEU A 117 17.91 33.53 -3.29
N LYS A 118 17.85 34.86 -3.15
CA LYS A 118 17.81 35.51 -1.83
C LYS A 118 16.37 35.60 -1.34
N TYR A 119 16.11 35.15 -0.11
CA TYR A 119 14.86 35.49 0.57
C TYR A 119 14.72 37.01 0.61
N LYS A 120 13.67 37.54 -0.02
CA LYS A 120 13.25 38.91 0.23
C LYS A 120 12.67 38.96 1.64
N ASN A 121 13.47 39.45 2.59
CA ASN A 121 12.96 39.83 3.91
C ASN A 121 12.27 41.19 3.76
N ASP A 122 11.08 41.18 3.20
CA ASP A 122 10.19 42.34 3.22
C ASP A 122 9.47 42.34 4.58
N ASN A 123 10.11 42.92 5.59
CA ASN A 123 9.48 43.16 6.89
C ASN A 123 8.48 44.31 6.78
N SER A 124 7.19 43.99 6.62
CA SER A 124 6.09 44.71 7.27
C SER A 124 4.82 43.84 7.28
N ASP A 125 4.45 43.40 8.49
CA ASP A 125 3.10 43.02 8.92
C ASP A 125 2.39 41.80 8.29
N PHE A 126 3.10 40.69 8.05
CA PHE A 126 2.41 39.40 7.87
C PHE A 126 2.45 38.57 9.15
N GLU A 127 1.50 38.83 10.06
CA GLU A 127 1.14 37.84 11.08
C GLU A 127 0.59 36.61 10.35
N PHE A 128 1.27 35.47 10.47
CA PHE A 128 0.70 34.19 10.04
C PHE A 128 -0.68 34.02 10.68
N PRO A 129 -1.78 33.94 9.92
CA PRO A 129 -3.09 33.74 10.51
C PRO A 129 -3.04 32.40 11.24
N LYS A 130 -3.13 32.46 12.57
CA LYS A 130 -3.27 31.26 13.40
C LYS A 130 -4.50 30.51 12.93
N ASN A 131 -4.25 29.45 12.16
CA ASN A 131 -5.12 28.30 11.98
C ASN A 131 -6.57 28.61 11.59
N ARG A 132 -6.78 29.40 10.52
CA ARG A 132 -8.06 29.39 9.80
C ARG A 132 -7.88 28.63 8.49
N LYS A 133 -8.63 27.56 8.30
CA LYS A 133 -8.71 26.85 7.02
C LYS A 133 -9.20 27.86 5.99
N SER A 134 -8.35 28.21 5.01
CA SER A 134 -8.72 29.09 3.92
C SER A 134 -9.89 28.47 3.15
N THR A 135 -10.96 29.24 2.98
CA THR A 135 -12.15 28.82 2.26
C THR A 135 -11.88 28.91 0.75
N PRO A 136 -12.53 28.11 -0.10
CA PRO A 136 -12.28 28.11 -1.55
C PRO A 136 -12.46 29.46 -2.24
N GLU A 137 -13.23 30.38 -1.66
CA GLU A 137 -13.43 31.74 -2.17
C GLU A 137 -12.19 32.63 -1.98
N ASP A 138 -11.41 32.42 -0.92
CA ASP A 138 -10.18 33.17 -0.63
C ASP A 138 -9.09 32.83 -1.65
N ILE A 139 -9.06 31.56 -2.07
CA ILE A 139 -8.13 31.07 -3.10
C ILE A 139 -8.51 31.64 -4.47
N ARG A 140 -9.80 31.73 -4.80
CA ARG A 140 -10.26 32.30 -6.08
C ARG A 140 -9.90 33.78 -6.22
N LYS A 141 -10.10 34.58 -5.17
CA LYS A 141 -9.73 36.00 -5.18
C LYS A 141 -8.23 36.23 -5.31
N PHE A 142 -7.40 35.35 -4.76
CA PHE A 142 -5.95 35.43 -4.92
C PHE A 142 -5.53 35.30 -6.40
N TRP A 143 -6.08 34.31 -7.11
CA TRP A 143 -5.77 34.09 -8.53
C TRP A 143 -6.38 35.14 -9.48
N GLU A 144 -7.52 35.74 -9.12
CA GLU A 144 -8.06 36.88 -9.88
C GLU A 144 -7.19 38.13 -9.74
N ASN A 145 -6.66 38.40 -8.54
CA ASN A 145 -5.73 39.52 -8.32
C ASN A 145 -4.35 39.31 -8.97
N GLU A 146 -3.87 38.08 -9.09
CA GLU A 146 -2.64 37.81 -9.86
C GLU A 146 -2.85 38.04 -11.37
N LYS A 147 -4.00 37.64 -11.92
CA LYS A 147 -4.30 37.89 -13.34
C LYS A 147 -4.38 39.36 -13.71
N GLN A 148 -4.86 40.22 -12.81
CA GLN A 148 -4.94 41.67 -13.08
C GLN A 148 -3.58 42.38 -13.05
N LYS A 149 -2.53 41.79 -12.45
CA LYS A 149 -1.19 42.37 -12.44
C LYS A 149 -0.40 42.14 -13.73
N ASP A 150 -0.83 41.21 -14.57
CA ASP A 150 -0.17 40.89 -15.84
C ASP A 150 -0.76 41.66 -17.04
N GLU A 151 -1.81 42.48 -16.84
CA GLU A 151 -2.48 43.26 -17.89
C GLU A 151 -2.21 44.78 -17.85
N ASP A 152 -1.37 45.28 -16.94
CA ASP A 152 -0.91 46.69 -16.89
C ASP A 152 0.57 46.87 -17.31
#